data_AF-A0A699L1R7-F1
#
_entry.id   AF-A0A699L1R7-F1
#
_cell.length_a   1.000
_cell.length_b   1.000
_cell.length_c   1.000
_cell.angle_alpha   90.00
_cell.angle_beta   90.00
_cell.angle_gamma   90.00
#
_symmetry.space_group_name_H-M   'P 1'
#
loop_
_entity.id
_entity.type
_entity.pdbx_description
1 polymer ?
#
loop_
_entity_poly.entity_id
_entity_poly.type
_entity_poly.pdbx_seq_one_letter_code
_entity_poly.pdbx_strand_id
1 'polypeptide(L)'
;MYEGYCNLTHKGGFRERVEIIRADESTKYYKIFSAMLNDFDRQDVLDLYRLVKERFETTNPEGYERLLWGDVITLFEPSEEDEILKAQQDYTLISWRLYDTCGVHLLLMYIGITIHMLIEKKYPFTQKMLSRMLSRRLEVDHECEMAYELLRFTITQLKK
;
A
#
# COMPACT_ATOMS: atom_id res chain seq x y z
N MET A 1 -28.13 1.39 2.23
CA MET A 1 -26.86 0.64 2.13
C MET A 1 -26.38 0.84 0.71
N TYR A 2 -25.40 1.72 0.50
CA TYR A 2 -24.79 1.88 -0.82
C TYR A 2 -23.70 0.81 -0.92
N GLU A 3 -24.00 -0.24 -1.67
CA GLU A 3 -23.00 -1.23 -2.05
C GLU A 3 -22.10 -0.58 -3.11
N GLY A 4 -20.92 -0.15 -2.68
CA GLY A 4 -19.88 0.35 -3.57
C GLY A 4 -19.22 -0.82 -4.28
N TYR A 5 -19.73 -1.20 -5.45
CA TYR A 5 -19.11 -2.23 -6.27
C TYR A 5 -17.97 -1.62 -7.09
N CYS A 6 -16.74 -1.69 -6.58
CA CYS A 6 -15.56 -1.50 -7.41
C CYS A 6 -15.33 -2.78 -8.22
N ASN A 7 -15.05 -2.68 -9.52
CA ASN A 7 -14.63 -3.83 -10.33
C ASN A 7 -13.17 -3.67 -10.75
N LEU A 8 -12.40 -4.75 -10.66
CA LEU A 8 -10.99 -4.82 -11.06
C LEU A 8 -10.88 -5.64 -12.36
N THR A 9 -10.56 -5.00 -13.48
CA THR A 9 -10.31 -5.67 -14.76
C THR A 9 -8.88 -5.42 -15.24
N HIS A 10 -8.20 -6.50 -15.64
CA HIS A 10 -6.89 -6.41 -16.29
C HIS A 10 -7.08 -6.48 -17.82
N LYS A 11 -6.55 -5.49 -18.54
CA LYS A 11 -6.57 -5.47 -20.01
C LYS A 11 -5.17 -5.77 -20.54
N GLY A 12 -4.97 -7.00 -21.03
CA GLY A 12 -3.71 -7.43 -21.65
C GLY A 12 -3.39 -6.66 -22.95
N GLY A 13 -2.13 -6.24 -23.10
CA GLY A 13 -1.63 -5.49 -24.27
C GLY A 13 -0.38 -4.66 -23.94
N PHE A 14 0.09 -3.81 -24.88
CA PHE A 14 1.36 -3.04 -24.81
C PHE A 14 1.50 -2.09 -23.59
N ARG A 15 0.48 -1.96 -22.73
CA ARG A 15 0.50 -1.22 -21.46
C ARG A 15 -0.44 -1.90 -20.46
N GLU A 16 0.10 -2.84 -19.68
CA GLU A 16 -0.58 -3.43 -18.52
C GLU A 16 -1.10 -2.31 -17.61
N ARG A 17 -2.41 -2.28 -17.40
CA ARG A 17 -3.11 -1.29 -16.59
C ARG A 17 -4.26 -1.98 -15.87
N VAL A 18 -4.51 -1.53 -14.65
CA VAL A 18 -5.72 -1.86 -13.91
C VAL A 18 -6.78 -0.81 -14.22
N GLU A 19 -7.95 -1.29 -14.61
CA GLU A 19 -9.16 -0.49 -14.75
C GLU A 19 -9.93 -0.59 -13.43
N ILE A 20 -10.24 0.57 -12.85
CA ILE A 20 -11.13 0.71 -11.69
C ILE A 20 -12.41 1.35 -12.18
N ILE A 21 -13.51 0.64 -11.97
CA ILE A 21 -14.86 1.14 -12.23
C ILE A 21 -15.51 1.36 -10.88
N ARG A 22 -15.94 2.59 -10.60
CA ARG A 22 -16.63 2.97 -9.36
C ARG A 22 -18.14 2.80 -9.49
N ALA A 23 -18.84 2.88 -8.37
CA ALA A 23 -20.30 2.74 -8.30
C ALA A 23 -21.08 3.83 -9.06
N ASP A 24 -20.47 5.00 -9.28
CA ASP A 24 -21.02 6.07 -10.11
C ASP A 24 -20.72 5.89 -11.61
N GLU A 25 -20.26 4.69 -12.00
CA GLU A 25 -19.83 4.31 -13.35
C GLU A 25 -18.58 5.07 -13.85
N SER A 26 -17.96 5.91 -13.01
CA SER A 26 -16.69 6.54 -13.36
C SER A 26 -15.59 5.49 -13.48
N THR A 27 -14.76 5.65 -14.52
CA THR A 27 -13.70 4.69 -14.84
C THR A 27 -12.35 5.40 -14.90
N LYS A 28 -11.35 4.82 -14.23
CA LYS A 28 -9.95 5.28 -14.28
C LYS A 28 -9.00 4.11 -14.51
N TYR A 29 -7.85 4.42 -15.11
CA TYR A 29 -6.82 3.44 -15.43
C TYR A 29 -5.51 3.77 -14.72
N TYR A 30 -4.93 2.78 -14.05
CA TYR A 30 -3.70 2.93 -13.30
C TYR A 30 -2.65 1.94 -13.77
N LYS A 31 -1.38 2.38 -13.73
CA LYS A 31 -0.23 1.53 -14.08
C LYS A 31 0.45 0.91 -12.88
N ILE A 32 0.35 1.57 -11.72
CA ILE A 32 1.00 1.15 -10.47
C ILE A 32 0.06 1.43 -9.31
N PHE A 33 0.18 0.64 -8.25
CA PHE A 33 -0.74 0.70 -7.11
C PHE A 33 -0.66 2.05 -6.38
N SER A 34 0.55 2.58 -6.19
CA SER A 34 0.76 3.92 -5.61
C SER A 34 0.09 5.06 -6.38
N ALA A 35 -0.16 4.90 -7.69
CA ALA A 35 -0.92 5.90 -8.45
C ALA A 35 -2.41 5.87 -8.08
N MET A 36 -2.96 4.69 -7.77
CA MET A 36 -4.35 4.52 -7.32
C MET A 36 -4.56 5.22 -5.98
N LEU A 37 -3.59 5.14 -5.07
CA LEU A 37 -3.69 5.69 -3.73
C LEU A 37 -3.90 7.21 -3.68
N ASN A 38 -3.51 7.95 -4.72
CA ASN A 38 -3.78 9.40 -4.81
C ASN A 38 -5.26 9.72 -5.04
N ASP A 39 -6.01 8.77 -5.58
CA ASP A 39 -7.43 8.94 -5.89
C ASP A 39 -8.33 8.19 -4.89
N PHE A 40 -7.75 7.40 -4.00
CA PHE A 40 -8.48 6.51 -3.11
C PHE A 40 -8.75 7.19 -1.77
N ASP A 41 -9.93 6.93 -1.24
CA ASP A 41 -10.22 7.13 0.18
C ASP A 41 -10.02 5.82 0.97
N ARG A 42 -10.35 5.86 2.27
CA ARG A 42 -10.22 4.69 3.13
C ARG A 42 -11.11 3.53 2.70
N GLN A 43 -12.32 3.83 2.23
CA GLN A 43 -13.31 2.83 1.84
C GLN A 43 -12.87 2.15 0.53
N ASP A 44 -12.32 2.92 -0.42
CA ASP A 44 -11.75 2.39 -1.67
C ASP A 44 -10.66 1.34 -1.40
N VAL A 45 -9.77 1.57 -0.42
CA VAL A 45 -8.71 0.59 -0.04
C VAL A 45 -9.30 -0.67 0.58
N LEU A 46 -10.35 -0.53 1.41
CA LEU A 46 -11.04 -1.67 2.02
C LEU A 46 -11.77 -2.52 0.97
N ASP A 47 -12.44 -1.88 0.03
CA ASP A 47 -13.17 -2.56 -1.03
C ASP A 47 -12.21 -3.22 -2.02
N LEU A 48 -11.08 -2.57 -2.36
CA LEU A 48 -10.02 -3.21 -3.14
C LEU A 48 -9.52 -4.49 -2.47
N TYR A 49 -9.26 -4.46 -1.16
CA TYR A 49 -8.82 -5.66 -0.44
C TYR A 49 -9.85 -6.79 -0.50
N ARG A 50 -11.15 -6.49 -0.32
CA ARG A 50 -12.22 -7.49 -0.43
C ARG A 50 -12.25 -8.12 -1.83
N LEU A 51 -12.19 -7.31 -2.88
CA LEU A 51 -12.24 -7.76 -4.27
C LEU A 51 -11.03 -8.62 -4.64
N VAL A 52 -9.85 -8.14 -4.27
CA VAL A 52 -8.58 -8.82 -4.54
C VAL A 52 -8.54 -10.16 -3.79
N LYS A 53 -9.02 -10.20 -2.54
CA LYS A 53 -9.19 -11.43 -1.74
C LYS A 53 -10.16 -12.41 -2.38
N GLU A 54 -11.38 -11.99 -2.66
CA GLU A 54 -12.40 -12.83 -3.30
C GLU A 54 -11.90 -13.43 -4.63
N ARG A 55 -11.19 -12.64 -5.42
CA ARG A 55 -10.73 -13.06 -6.76
C ARG A 55 -9.54 -14.03 -6.71
N PHE A 56 -8.55 -13.75 -5.88
CA PHE A 56 -7.25 -14.44 -5.92
C PHE A 56 -7.00 -15.39 -4.75
N GLU A 57 -7.93 -15.52 -3.80
CA GLU A 57 -7.84 -16.52 -2.73
C GLU A 57 -7.86 -17.96 -3.28
N THR A 58 -8.59 -18.21 -4.38
CA THR A 58 -8.65 -19.52 -5.06
C THR A 58 -8.00 -19.53 -6.43
N THR A 59 -7.54 -18.39 -6.93
CA THR A 59 -6.97 -18.23 -8.27
C THR A 59 -5.56 -17.71 -8.17
N ASN A 60 -4.60 -18.36 -8.83
CA ASN A 60 -3.22 -17.88 -8.81
C ASN A 60 -3.04 -16.70 -9.78
N PRO A 61 -2.78 -15.47 -9.31
CA PRO A 61 -2.58 -14.33 -10.19
C PRO A 61 -1.21 -14.40 -10.88
N GLU A 62 -1.09 -13.79 -12.07
CA GLU A 62 0.16 -13.70 -12.82
C GLU A 62 0.51 -12.24 -13.17
N GLY A 63 1.78 -11.99 -13.49
CA GLY A 63 2.27 -10.68 -13.90
C GLY A 63 1.93 -9.58 -12.88
N TYR A 64 1.35 -8.48 -13.36
CA TYR A 64 0.95 -7.35 -12.52
C TYR A 64 -0.11 -7.71 -11.47
N GLU A 65 -1.04 -8.63 -11.76
CA GLU A 65 -2.06 -9.03 -10.78
C GLU A 65 -1.42 -9.70 -9.56
N ARG A 66 -0.32 -10.43 -9.74
CA ARG A 66 0.43 -11.03 -8.64
C ARG A 66 1.09 -9.98 -7.74
N LEU A 67 1.62 -8.92 -8.35
CA LEU A 67 2.22 -7.80 -7.62
C LEU A 67 1.15 -7.05 -6.81
N LEU A 68 0.01 -6.73 -7.45
CA LEU A 68 -1.11 -6.06 -6.78
C LEU A 68 -1.68 -6.92 -5.64
N TRP A 69 -1.84 -8.22 -5.86
CA TRP A 69 -2.23 -9.18 -4.83
C TRP A 69 -1.30 -9.10 -3.62
N GLY A 70 0.02 -9.21 -3.85
CA GLY A 70 1.02 -9.11 -2.79
C GLY A 70 0.94 -7.79 -2.02
N ASP A 71 0.94 -6.65 -2.72
CA ASP A 71 0.87 -5.32 -2.10
C ASP A 71 -0.39 -5.16 -1.23
N VAL A 72 -1.55 -5.56 -1.74
CA VAL A 72 -2.84 -5.42 -1.05
C VAL A 72 -2.96 -6.39 0.11
N ILE A 73 -2.43 -7.60 0.00
CA ILE A 73 -2.43 -8.56 1.11
C ILE A 73 -1.49 -8.10 2.21
N THR A 74 -0.26 -7.68 1.89
CA THR A 74 0.69 -7.18 2.90
C THR A 74 0.16 -5.95 3.64
N LEU A 75 -0.64 -5.09 2.99
CA LEU A 75 -1.36 -4.00 3.66
C LEU A 75 -2.22 -4.47 4.83
N PHE A 76 -2.98 -5.55 4.66
CA PHE A 76 -3.97 -6.00 5.64
C PHE A 76 -3.50 -7.18 6.50
N GLU A 77 -2.58 -7.99 6.01
CA GLU A 77 -2.13 -9.23 6.65
C GLU A 77 -0.59 -9.28 6.66
N PRO A 78 0.08 -8.30 7.30
CA PRO A 78 1.54 -8.30 7.34
C PRO A 78 2.05 -9.54 8.07
N SER A 79 2.93 -10.29 7.40
CA SER A 79 3.49 -11.53 7.91
C SER A 79 5.00 -11.40 8.12
N GLU A 80 5.52 -12.03 9.18
CA GLU A 80 6.97 -12.22 9.33
C GLU A 80 7.54 -13.11 8.24
N GLU A 81 6.69 -13.86 7.52
CA GLU A 81 7.09 -14.73 6.44
C GLU A 81 7.29 -14.02 5.10
N ASP A 82 6.77 -12.79 4.96
CA ASP A 82 6.88 -11.95 3.78
C ASP A 82 8.35 -11.69 3.42
N GLU A 83 8.74 -12.06 2.20
CA GLU A 83 10.12 -12.00 1.74
C GLU A 83 10.67 -10.56 1.71
N ILE A 84 9.83 -9.58 1.35
CA ILE A 84 10.21 -8.17 1.28
C ILE A 84 10.42 -7.63 2.70
N LEU A 85 9.54 -7.99 3.64
CA LEU A 85 9.68 -7.58 5.04
C LEU A 85 10.85 -8.27 5.73
N LYS A 86 11.15 -9.53 5.41
CA LYS A 86 12.35 -10.25 5.90
C LYS A 86 13.63 -9.60 5.41
N ALA A 87 13.69 -9.23 4.13
CA ALA A 87 14.87 -8.63 3.51
C ALA A 87 15.02 -7.12 3.78
N GLN A 88 14.16 -6.53 4.62
CA GLN A 88 14.13 -5.09 4.90
C GLN A 88 15.49 -4.46 5.25
N GLN A 89 16.40 -5.23 5.87
CA GLN A 89 17.70 -4.69 6.31
C GLN A 89 18.68 -4.45 5.15
N ASP A 90 18.54 -5.22 4.08
CA ASP A 90 19.41 -5.22 2.89
C ASP A 90 19.06 -4.06 1.95
N TYR A 91 17.85 -3.52 2.10
CA TYR A 91 17.38 -2.40 1.30
C TYR A 91 17.81 -1.04 1.86
N THR A 92 18.02 -0.11 0.93
CA THR A 92 18.27 1.31 1.24
C THR A 92 16.98 2.10 1.06
N LEU A 93 16.49 2.73 2.12
CA LEU A 93 15.30 3.58 2.07
C LEU A 93 15.61 4.89 1.31
N ILE A 94 14.85 5.15 0.27
CA ILE A 94 14.94 6.34 -0.60
C ILE A 94 13.94 7.40 -0.15
N SER A 95 12.66 7.06 -0.04
CA SER A 95 11.62 7.97 0.43
C SER A 95 10.56 7.26 1.28
N TRP A 96 9.89 8.06 2.10
CA TRP A 96 8.75 7.64 2.91
C TRP A 96 7.62 8.64 2.70
N ARG A 97 6.48 8.17 2.19
CA ARG A 97 5.34 9.02 1.83
C ARG A 97 4.07 8.55 2.51
N LEU A 98 3.19 9.48 2.89
CA LEU A 98 1.82 9.22 3.34
C LEU A 98 0.81 9.69 2.29
N TYR A 99 -0.14 8.82 1.97
CA TYR A 99 -1.39 9.11 1.28
C TYR A 99 -2.47 9.30 2.34
N ASP A 100 -2.72 10.55 2.71
CA ASP A 100 -3.56 10.91 3.84
C ASP A 100 -5.05 10.62 3.61
N THR A 101 -5.54 10.75 2.38
CA THR A 101 -6.95 10.44 2.03
C THR A 101 -7.37 9.00 2.34
N CYS A 102 -6.45 8.03 2.19
CA CYS A 102 -6.73 6.61 2.39
C CYS A 102 -6.02 5.98 3.59
N GLY A 103 -5.15 6.72 4.29
CA GLY A 103 -4.40 6.21 5.44
C GLY A 103 -3.43 5.09 5.08
N VAL A 104 -2.81 5.20 3.91
CA VAL A 104 -1.74 4.31 3.46
C VAL A 104 -0.43 5.10 3.41
N HIS A 105 0.66 4.54 3.92
CA HIS A 105 2.00 5.07 3.74
C HIS A 105 2.88 4.08 3.00
N LEU A 106 3.85 4.61 2.26
CA LEU A 106 4.73 3.89 1.36
C LEU A 106 6.20 4.13 1.73
N LEU A 107 6.98 3.06 1.75
CA LEU A 107 8.44 3.13 1.72
C LEU A 107 8.92 2.78 0.31
N LEU A 108 9.67 3.69 -0.31
CA LEU A 108 10.38 3.42 -1.55
C LEU A 108 11.82 3.03 -1.23
N MET A 109 12.21 1.83 -1.64
CA MET A 109 13.56 1.32 -1.49
C MET A 109 14.38 1.48 -2.77
N TYR A 110 15.71 1.51 -2.61
CA TYR A 110 16.66 1.44 -3.73
C TYR A 110 16.41 0.17 -4.53
N ILE A 111 16.50 0.25 -5.86
CA ILE A 111 16.06 -0.75 -6.86
C ILE A 111 14.55 -0.82 -7.17
N GLY A 112 13.75 0.08 -6.58
CA GLY A 112 12.33 0.26 -6.97
C GLY A 112 11.33 -0.62 -6.21
N ILE A 113 11.76 -1.32 -5.16
CA ILE A 113 10.87 -2.06 -4.27
C ILE A 113 10.05 -1.07 -3.44
N THR A 114 8.74 -1.32 -3.34
CA THR A 114 7.81 -0.52 -2.53
C THR A 114 7.20 -1.37 -1.43
N ILE A 115 7.05 -0.80 -0.23
CA ILE A 115 6.32 -1.42 0.88
C ILE A 115 5.15 -0.50 1.22
N HIS A 116 3.93 -0.98 0.98
CA HIS A 116 2.67 -0.28 1.28
C HIS A 116 2.12 -0.71 2.63
N MET A 117 1.69 0.24 3.45
CA MET A 117 1.32 -0.01 4.85
C MET A 117 0.15 0.86 5.32
N LEU A 118 -0.71 0.33 6.18
CA LEU A 118 -1.77 1.08 6.84
C LEU A 118 -1.23 1.80 8.07
N ILE A 119 -1.59 3.06 8.27
CA ILE A 119 -1.04 3.91 9.34
C ILE A 119 -1.27 3.35 10.75
N GLU A 120 -2.35 2.60 10.96
CA GLU A 120 -2.73 2.06 12.26
C GLU A 120 -2.17 0.66 12.53
N LYS A 121 -1.52 0.02 11.54
CA LYS A 121 -1.03 -1.35 11.66
C LYS A 121 0.45 -1.40 12.02
N LYS A 122 0.79 -2.34 12.91
CA LYS A 122 2.19 -2.69 13.19
C LYS A 122 2.68 -3.68 12.14
N TYR A 123 3.84 -3.38 11.57
CA TYR A 123 4.57 -4.25 10.67
C TYR A 123 5.81 -4.82 11.38
N PRO A 124 6.31 -6.01 10.99
CA PRO A 124 7.47 -6.65 11.60
C PRO A 124 8.79 -5.95 11.21
N PHE A 125 8.88 -4.64 11.45
CA PHE A 125 10.10 -3.88 11.22
C PHE A 125 11.07 -3.96 12.39
N THR A 126 12.35 -4.01 12.02
CA THR A 126 13.46 -3.91 12.96
C THR A 126 13.60 -2.48 13.47
N GLN A 127 14.15 -2.30 14.68
CA GLN A 127 14.49 -0.97 15.21
C GLN A 127 15.38 -0.16 14.24
N LYS A 128 16.28 -0.86 13.52
CA LYS A 128 17.12 -0.27 12.47
C LYS A 128 16.30 0.33 11.33
N MET A 129 15.28 -0.39 10.84
CA MET A 129 14.39 0.12 9.79
C MET A 129 13.54 1.29 10.30
N LEU A 130 12.93 1.17 11.47
CA LEU A 130 12.15 2.27 12.07
C LEU A 130 13.01 3.54 12.26
N SER A 131 14.27 3.39 12.68
CA SER A 131 15.22 4.50 12.78
C SER A 131 15.53 5.11 11.41
N ARG A 132 15.69 4.30 10.36
CA ARG A 132 15.87 4.78 8.98
C ARG A 132 14.64 5.55 8.48
N MET A 133 13.43 5.09 8.80
CA MET A 133 12.20 5.82 8.46
C MET A 133 12.19 7.20 9.11
N LEU A 134 12.46 7.27 10.42
CA LEU A 134 12.46 8.53 11.17
C LEU A 134 13.61 9.48 10.80
N SER A 135 14.74 8.96 10.30
CA SER A 135 15.82 9.80 9.77
C SER A 135 15.53 10.32 8.37
N ARG A 136 14.54 9.75 7.67
CA ARG A 136 13.96 10.33 6.46
C ARG A 136 12.83 11.28 6.83
N ARG A 137 12.69 12.35 6.05
CA ARG A 137 11.53 13.23 6.15
C ARG A 137 10.31 12.48 5.58
N LEU A 138 9.24 12.38 6.37
CA LEU A 138 7.95 11.92 5.87
C LEU A 138 7.44 12.93 4.83
N GLU A 139 7.19 12.46 3.62
CA GLU A 139 6.54 13.20 2.55
C GLU A 139 5.03 13.15 2.74
N VAL A 140 4.40 14.32 2.73
CA VAL A 140 2.95 14.51 2.77
C VAL A 140 2.59 15.56 1.74
N ASP A 141 1.42 15.41 1.11
CA ASP A 141 0.93 16.45 0.22
C ASP A 141 0.53 17.68 1.04
N HIS A 142 -0.15 17.47 2.16
CA HIS A 142 -0.66 18.53 3.05
C HIS A 142 -0.35 18.18 4.52
N GLU A 143 -0.23 19.18 5.40
CA GLU A 143 -0.11 18.91 6.83
C GLU A 143 -1.42 18.32 7.35
N CYS A 144 -1.35 17.13 7.95
CA CYS A 144 -2.51 16.41 8.45
C CYS A 144 -2.23 15.73 9.79
N GLU A 145 -3.28 15.51 10.58
CA GLU A 145 -3.19 14.83 11.88
C GLU A 145 -2.60 13.42 11.76
N MET A 146 -2.93 12.72 10.67
CA MET A 146 -2.44 11.37 10.38
C MET A 146 -0.92 11.30 10.25
N ALA A 147 -0.27 12.35 9.72
CA ALA A 147 1.18 12.42 9.65
C ALA A 147 1.79 12.46 11.06
N TYR A 148 1.21 13.25 11.95
CA TYR A 148 1.65 13.35 13.34
C TYR A 148 1.40 12.04 14.11
N GLU A 149 0.25 11.41 13.91
CA GLU A 149 -0.06 10.09 14.46
C GLU A 149 0.91 9.02 13.98
N LEU A 150 1.20 8.96 12.69
CA LEU A 150 2.13 8.01 12.10
C LEU A 150 3.56 8.18 12.66
N LEU A 151 4.03 9.42 12.79
CA LEU A 151 5.33 9.70 13.41
C LEU A 151 5.36 9.25 14.88
N ARG A 152 4.34 9.60 15.67
CA ARG A 152 4.22 9.17 17.07
C ARG A 152 4.17 7.65 17.21
N PHE A 153 3.42 6.98 16.34
CA PHE A 153 3.28 5.53 16.31
C PHE A 153 4.62 4.87 15.99
N THR A 154 5.34 5.36 14.98
CA THR A 154 6.66 4.88 14.59
C THR A 154 7.68 5.04 15.72
N ILE A 155 7.70 6.20 16.40
CA ILE A 155 8.57 6.45 17.56
C ILE A 155 8.24 5.50 18.72
N THR A 156 6.95 5.26 18.97
CA THR A 156 6.50 4.34 20.03
C THR A 156 6.98 2.91 19.77
N GLN A 157 6.98 2.48 18.51
CA GLN A 157 7.52 1.16 18.14
C GLN A 157 9.04 1.06 18.32
N LEU A 158 9.78 2.14 18.04
CA LEU A 158 11.23 2.16 18.18
C LEU A 158 11.70 2.08 19.64
N LYS A 159 10.91 2.61 20.58
CA LYS A 159 11.24 2.64 22.02
C LYS A 159 11.00 1.32 22.75
N LYS A 160 10.38 0.33 22.10
CA LYS A 160 10.15 -1.01 22.64
C LYS A 160 11.31 -1.93 22.29
#